data_AF-A0A7K1T088-F1
#
_entry.id   AF-A0A7K1T088-F1
#
_cell.length_a   1.000
_cell.length_b   1.000
_cell.length_c   1.000
_cell.angle_alpha   90.00
_cell.angle_beta   90.00
_cell.angle_gamma   90.00
#
_symmetry.space_group_name_H-M   'P 1'
#
loop_
_entity.id
_entity.type
_entity.pdbx_description
1 polymer ?
#
loop_
_entity_poly.entity_id
_entity_poly.type
_entity_poly.pdbx_seq_one_letter_code
_entity_poly.pdbx_strand_id
1 'polypeptide(L)' 'MKNQANKTRLMKLSHEIQKDKHITRRKALTAAWAIVQNSNITVFYLVERYSNKNNTHLNKKKSGNLTLSLVA' A
#
# COMPACT_ATOMS: atom_id res chain seq x y z
N MET A 1 15.47 5.77 7.47
CA MET A 1 15.49 6.64 6.26
C MET A 1 14.18 6.68 5.47
N LYS A 2 13.39 5.60 5.38
CA LYS A 2 12.14 5.54 4.57
C LYS A 2 11.06 6.58 4.98
N ASN A 3 10.93 6.88 6.28
CA ASN A 3 9.92 7.84 6.78
C ASN A 3 10.17 9.29 6.34
N GLN A 4 11.43 9.70 6.16
CA GLN A 4 11.76 11.05 5.73
C GLN A 4 11.37 11.28 4.27
N ALA A 5 11.61 10.28 3.40
CA ALA A 5 11.21 10.33 2.00
C ALA A 5 9.68 10.46 1.84
N ASN A 6 8.93 9.70 2.65
CA ASN A 6 7.47 9.75 2.65
C ASN A 6 6.94 11.12 3.12
N LYS A 7 7.56 11.71 4.15
CA LYS A 7 7.22 13.06 4.63
C LYS A 7 7.48 14.11 3.55
N THR A 8 8.62 14.06 2.88
CA THR A 8 8.95 14.97 1.78
C THR A 8 7.96 14.84 0.62
N ARG A 9 7.61 13.62 0.22
CA ARG A 9 6.64 13.35 -0.85
C ARG A 9 5.26 13.91 -0.52
N LEU A 10 4.77 13.68 0.70
CA LEU A 10 3.48 14.20 1.18
C LEU A 10 3.45 15.73 1.16
N MET A 11 4.55 16.38 1.57
CA MET A 11 4.64 17.84 1.59
C MET A 11 4.64 18.44 0.19
N LYS A 12 5.36 17.83 -0.77
CA LYS A 12 5.36 18.26 -2.18
C LYS A 12 3.98 18.11 -2.81
N LEU A 13 3.37 16.92 -2.68
CA LEU A 13 2.05 16.64 -3.25
C LEU A 13 0.97 17.58 -2.69
N SER A 14 1.00 17.84 -1.39
CA SER A 14 0.05 18.77 -0.77
C SER A 14 0.26 20.22 -1.20
N HIS A 15 1.48 20.63 -1.54
CA HIS A 15 1.74 21.96 -2.10
C HIS A 15 1.23 22.09 -3.54
N GLU A 16 1.40 21.05 -4.36
CA GLU A 16 0.86 20.98 -5.72
C GLU A 16 -0.68 21.04 -5.72
N ILE A 17 -1.34 20.26 -4.86
CA ILE A 17 -2.80 20.29 -4.71
C ILE A 17 -3.30 21.65 -4.24
N GLN A 18 -2.57 22.30 -3.31
CA GLN A 18 -2.93 23.65 -2.86
C GLN A 18 -2.85 24.66 -4.01
N LYS A 19 -1.80 24.58 -4.85
CA LYS A 19 -1.65 25.47 -6.01
C LYS A 19 -2.71 25.22 -7.07
N ASP A 20 -2.98 23.96 -7.39
CA ASP A 20 -3.94 23.58 -8.45
C ASP A 20 -5.39 23.87 -8.07
N LYS A 21 -5.77 23.60 -6.81
CA LYS A 21 -7.17 23.70 -6.36
C LYS A 21 -7.48 24.98 -5.57
N HIS A 22 -6.48 25.82 -5.30
CA HIS A 22 -6.60 27.04 -4.49
C HIS A 22 -7.29 26.81 -3.13
N ILE A 23 -7.02 25.67 -2.50
CA ILE A 23 -7.60 25.29 -1.20
C ILE A 23 -6.64 25.55 -0.04
N THR A 24 -7.15 25.53 1.19
CA THR A 24 -6.31 25.69 2.38
C THR A 24 -5.29 24.56 2.52
N ARG A 25 -4.11 24.88 3.07
CA ARG A 25 -3.00 23.94 3.31
C ARG A 25 -3.46 22.67 4.02
N ARG A 26 -4.38 22.79 4.99
CA ARG A 26 -4.96 21.68 5.75
C ARG A 26 -5.72 20.72 4.84
N LYS A 27 -6.64 21.22 4.01
CA LYS A 27 -7.44 20.40 3.09
C LYS A 27 -6.55 19.71 2.06
N ALA A 28 -5.56 20.42 1.52
CA ALA A 28 -4.59 19.85 0.58
C ALA A 28 -3.73 18.74 1.23
N LEU A 29 -3.34 18.90 2.49
CA LEU A 29 -2.59 17.87 3.22
C LEU A 29 -3.42 16.60 3.45
N THR A 30 -4.70 16.75 3.80
CA THR A 30 -5.62 15.61 3.96
C THR A 30 -5.80 14.85 2.64
N ALA A 31 -6.00 15.56 1.53
CA ALA A 31 -6.12 14.96 0.20
C ALA A 31 -4.83 14.22 -0.21
N ALA A 32 -3.67 14.87 -0.04
CA ALA A 32 -2.37 14.26 -0.32
C ALA A 32 -2.14 13.00 0.52
N TRP A 33 -2.55 13.00 1.79
CA TRP A 33 -2.42 11.85 2.68
C TRP A 33 -3.27 10.67 2.21
N ALA A 34 -4.53 10.93 1.83
CA ALA A 34 -5.41 9.91 1.27
C ALA A 34 -4.84 9.29 -0.02
N ILE A 35 -4.28 10.11 -0.92
CA ILE A 35 -3.63 9.63 -2.15
C ILE A 35 -2.42 8.76 -1.84
N VAL A 36 -1.56 9.19 -0.92
CA VAL A 36 -0.36 8.41 -0.53
C VAL A 36 -0.77 7.08 0.10
N GLN A 37 -1.77 7.07 0.99
CA GLN A 37 -2.29 5.83 1.58
C GLN A 37 -2.87 4.88 0.54
N ASN A 38 -3.72 5.40 -0.36
CA ASN A 38 -4.30 4.60 -1.44
C ASN A 38 -3.21 4.05 -2.36
N SER A 39 -2.17 4.83 -2.68
CA SER A 39 -1.05 4.33 -3.50
C SER A 39 -0.32 3.16 -2.85
N ASN A 40 -0.18 3.15 -1.52
CA ASN A 40 0.43 2.03 -0.80
C ASN A 40 -0.47 0.79 -0.81
N ILE A 41 -1.78 0.96 -0.65
CA ILE A 41 -2.76 -0.14 -0.73
C ILE A 41 -2.80 -0.73 -2.14
N THR A 42 -2.82 0.12 -3.18
CA THR A 42 -2.78 -0.34 -4.57
C THR A 42 -1.49 -1.08 -4.87
N VAL A 43 -0.34 -0.58 -4.42
CA VAL A 43 0.94 -1.28 -4.57
C VAL A 43 0.92 -2.61 -3.82
N PHE A 44 0.40 -2.66 -2.58
CA PHE A 44 0.25 -3.91 -1.83
C PHE A 44 -0.61 -4.93 -2.58
N TYR A 45 -1.79 -4.53 -3.04
CA TYR A 45 -2.71 -5.41 -3.75
C TYR A 45 -2.14 -5.89 -5.10
N LEU A 46 -1.44 -5.02 -5.82
CA LEU A 46 -0.75 -5.40 -7.05
C LEU A 46 0.39 -6.38 -6.76
N VAL A 47 1.21 -6.11 -5.73
CA VAL A 47 2.28 -7.03 -5.32
C VAL A 47 1.72 -8.38 -4.89
N GLU A 48 0.62 -8.43 -4.14
CA GLU A 48 -0.05 -9.67 -3.76
C GLU A 48 -0.58 -10.42 -4.99
N ARG A 49 -1.27 -9.71 -5.89
CA ARG A 49 -1.86 -10.28 -7.11
C ARG A 49 -0.80 -10.79 -8.09
N TYR A 50 0.32 -10.09 -8.24
CA TYR A 50 1.39 -10.43 -9.20
C TYR A 50 2.50 -11.29 -8.59
N SER A 51 2.75 -11.24 -7.27
CA SER A 51 3.64 -12.22 -6.59
C SER A 51 3.05 -13.63 -6.67
N ASN A 52 1.74 -13.78 -6.48
CA ASN A 52 1.08 -15.09 -6.58
C ASN A 52 1.02 -15.64 -8.01
N LYS A 53 1.14 -14.77 -9.03
CA LYS A 53 1.31 -15.20 -10.42
C LYS A 53 2.74 -15.64 -10.74
N ASN A 54 3.75 -14.93 -10.23
CA ASN A 54 5.15 -15.25 -10.49
C ASN A 54 5.69 -16.42 -9.63
N ASN A 55 5.02 -16.77 -8.53
CA ASN A 55 5.36 -17.93 -7.70
C ASN A 55 4.75 -19.26 -8.18
N THR A 56 4.31 -19.36 -9.44
CA THR A 56 3.91 -20.66 -10.02
C THR A 56 5.09 -21.60 -10.34
N HIS A 57 6.34 -21.21 -10.07
CA HIS A 57 7.50 -22.06 -10.28
C HIS A 57 8.45 -22.26 -9.08
N LEU A 58 8.13 -21.81 -7.87
CA LEU A 58 8.95 -22.12 -6.68
C LEU A 58 8.08 -22.54 -5.49
N ASN A 59 8.03 -23.86 -5.31
CA ASN A 59 7.49 -24.60 -4.17
C ASN A 59 5.96 -24.58 -3.96
N LYS A 60 5.29 -25.51 -4.66
CA LYS A 60 4.29 -26.39 -4.03
C LYS A 60 4.93 -27.11 -2.82
N LYS A 61 5.18 -26.41 -1.71
CA LYS A 61 5.22 -27.10 -0.42
C LYS A 61 3.77 -27.30 -0.01
N LYS A 62 3.34 -28.55 -0.23
CA LYS A 62 2.07 -29.11 0.24
C LYS A 62 1.73 -28.53 1.62
N SER A 63 0.59 -27.86 1.72
CA SER A 63 -0.15 -27.73 2.96
C SER A 63 -0.66 -29.12 3.38
N GLY A 64 0.28 -30.00 3.73
CA GLY A 64 0.01 -31.24 4.45
C GLY A 64 0.13 -30.90 5.92
N ASN A 65 -0.95 -31.15 6.66
CA ASN A 65 -1.08 -31.07 8.12
C ASN A 65 -1.56 -29.72 8.67
N LEU A 66 -2.73 -29.27 8.21
CA LEU A 66 -3.69 -28.60 9.08
C LEU A 66 -4.77 -29.61 9.50
N THR A 67 -4.36 -30.70 10.13
CA THR A 67 -5.29 -31.52 10.92
C THR A 67 -5.50 -30.82 12.25
N LEU A 68 -6.44 -29.87 12.29
CA LEU A 68 -7.12 -29.55 13.54
C LEU A 68 -8.09 -30.69 13.82
N SER A 69 -7.81 -31.37 14.92
CA SER A 69 -8.42 -32.57 15.45
C SER A 69 -9.96 -32.58 15.40
N LEU A 70 -10.52 -33.61 14.78
CA LEU A 70 -11.82 -34.15 15.18
C LEU A 70 -11.56 -35.08 16.36
N VAL A 71 -11.58 -34.54 17.59
CA VAL A 71 -11.79 -35.38 18.77
C VAL A 71 -13.29 -35.69 18.82
N ALA A 72 -13.56 -36.98 18.99
CA ALA A 72 -14.86 -37.63 19.06
C ALA A 72 -15.83 -37.01 20.08
#